data_AF-A0A2J5HQC5-F1
#
_entry.id   AF-A0A2J5HQC5-F1
#
_cell.length_a   1.000
_cell.length_b   1.000
_cell.length_c   1.000
_cell.angle_alpha   90.00
_cell.angle_beta   90.00
_cell.angle_gamma   90.00
#
_symmetry.space_group_name_H-M   'P 1'
#
loop_
_entity.id
_entity.type
_entity.pdbx_description
1 polymer ?
#
loop_
_entity_poly.entity_id
_entity_poly.type
_entity_poly.pdbx_seq_one_letter_code
_entity_poly.pdbx_strand_id
1 'polypeptide(L)'
;MDHPIIEYFTLHTIQGRDRYRPPSPPDVSSRSSPDIPSAFNANLFPLMHRVTALHFHSRQEPTISSSTICEAVELWSQLDGLTLPDEDLPAPEYQTLHQLHVSALFIWLHCITHPDNIANQKVQDMLADGLARMATLDCSSPDAASLLVIPLFLHGVASVRSPHRDAINQYFTRLDNTMSNPTLQTYQTIVQWIWSRHDSRIHRSWDWTDWEDAGLTWRGPD
;
A
#
# COMPACT_ATOMS: atom_id res chain seq x y z
N MET A 1 -16.24 2.60 7.06
CA MET A 1 -15.07 2.01 7.74
C MET A 1 -14.13 3.16 8.04
N ASP A 2 -14.10 3.59 9.30
CA ASP A 2 -13.31 4.75 9.74
C ASP A 2 -11.98 4.26 10.31
N HIS A 3 -11.10 3.78 9.42
CA HIS A 3 -9.73 3.43 9.79
C HIS A 3 -8.79 4.56 9.34
N PRO A 4 -8.16 5.31 10.27
CA PRO A 4 -7.36 6.47 9.95
C PRO A 4 -6.26 6.20 8.91
N ILE A 5 -5.63 5.03 9.00
CA ILE A 5 -4.56 4.63 8.08
C ILE A 5 -5.07 4.45 6.64
N ILE A 6 -6.25 3.85 6.47
CA ILE A 6 -6.88 3.62 5.16
C ILE A 6 -7.47 4.91 4.61
N GLU A 7 -8.10 5.71 5.45
CA GLU A 7 -8.62 7.03 5.08
C GLU A 7 -7.49 7.93 4.59
N TYR A 8 -6.38 8.00 5.35
CA TYR A 8 -5.19 8.74 4.95
C TYR A 8 -4.61 8.23 3.65
N PHE A 9 -4.43 6.92 3.49
CA PHE A 9 -3.89 6.35 2.26
C PHE A 9 -4.81 6.67 1.09
N THR A 10 -6.11 6.45 1.23
CA THR A 10 -7.10 6.78 0.19
C THR A 10 -7.05 8.26 -0.21
N LEU A 11 -7.01 9.16 0.76
CA LEU A 11 -7.03 10.60 0.52
C LEU A 11 -5.74 11.11 -0.14
N HIS A 12 -4.59 10.66 0.35
CA HIS A 12 -3.28 11.22 -0.02
C HIS A 12 -2.52 10.42 -1.07
N THR A 13 -2.83 9.13 -1.26
CA THR A 13 -2.12 8.27 -2.22
C THR A 13 -3.00 7.84 -3.38
N ILE A 14 -4.31 7.62 -3.17
CA ILE A 14 -5.22 7.12 -4.22
C ILE A 14 -5.95 8.26 -4.94
N GLN A 15 -6.66 9.12 -4.19
CA GLN A 15 -7.47 10.20 -4.78
C GLN A 15 -6.63 11.38 -5.26
N GLY A 16 -5.34 11.41 -4.93
CA GLY A 16 -4.43 12.47 -5.37
C GLY A 16 -4.94 13.88 -5.07
N ARG A 17 -5.78 14.06 -4.03
CA ARG A 17 -6.53 15.31 -3.76
C ARG A 17 -5.62 16.54 -3.62
N ASP A 18 -4.33 16.30 -3.43
CA ASP A 18 -3.26 17.28 -3.38
C ASP A 18 -2.06 16.87 -4.29
N ARG A 19 -2.29 16.63 -5.60
CA ARG A 19 -1.18 16.36 -6.56
C ARG A 19 -0.09 17.44 -6.58
N TYR A 20 -0.41 18.62 -6.07
CA TYR A 20 0.45 19.81 -6.05
C TYR A 20 0.92 20.21 -4.65
N ARG A 21 0.49 19.50 -3.59
CA ARG A 21 0.84 19.84 -2.22
C ARG A 21 1.39 18.60 -1.50
N PRO A 22 2.47 18.72 -0.72
CA PRO A 22 2.96 17.61 0.07
C PRO A 22 1.86 17.11 1.01
N PRO A 23 1.79 15.79 1.28
CA PRO A 23 0.80 15.24 2.20
C PRO A 23 0.93 15.91 3.58
N SER A 24 -0.19 16.31 4.17
CA SER A 24 -0.20 16.80 5.55
C SER A 24 0.16 15.66 6.51
N PRO A 25 0.81 15.97 7.65
CA PRO A 25 1.01 14.98 8.70
C PRO A 25 -0.34 14.43 9.18
N PRO A 26 -0.39 13.15 9.57
CA PRO A 26 -1.63 12.52 10.01
C PRO A 26 -2.15 13.20 11.28
N ASP A 27 -3.44 13.49 11.33
CA ASP A 27 -4.10 13.90 12.58
C ASP A 27 -4.38 12.66 13.43
N VAL A 28 -3.39 12.26 14.22
CA VAL A 28 -3.49 11.10 15.13
C VAL A 28 -4.29 11.44 16.39
N SER A 29 -4.72 12.70 16.56
CA SER A 29 -5.15 13.23 17.87
C SER A 29 -6.55 12.81 18.30
N SER A 30 -7.37 12.19 17.44
CA SER A 30 -8.82 12.05 17.76
C SER A 30 -9.53 10.78 17.30
N ARG A 31 -8.87 9.80 16.66
CA ARG A 31 -9.58 8.63 16.11
C ARG A 31 -8.81 7.32 16.29
N SER A 32 -8.58 6.91 17.54
CA SER A 32 -8.31 5.51 17.80
C SER A 32 -9.59 4.72 17.55
N SER A 33 -9.70 4.06 16.40
CA SER A 33 -10.67 2.98 16.25
C SER A 33 -10.35 1.96 17.35
N PRO A 34 -11.31 1.64 18.24
CA PRO A 34 -11.06 0.79 19.41
C PRO A 34 -10.59 -0.62 19.03
N ASP A 35 -10.77 -1.01 17.77
CA ASP A 35 -10.61 -2.38 17.29
C ASP A 35 -9.28 -2.63 16.55
N ILE A 36 -8.50 -1.59 16.22
CA ILE A 36 -7.14 -1.73 15.67
C ILE A 36 -6.11 -1.65 16.80
N PRO A 37 -5.13 -2.57 16.87
CA PRO A 37 -4.06 -2.49 17.86
C PRO A 37 -3.35 -1.14 17.75
N SER A 38 -3.23 -0.43 18.88
CA SER A 38 -2.63 0.91 18.95
C SER A 38 -1.24 0.98 18.30
N ALA A 39 -0.51 -0.14 18.33
CA ALA A 39 0.81 -0.28 17.73
C ALA A 39 0.83 -0.10 16.20
N PHE A 40 -0.25 -0.44 15.47
CA PHE A 40 -0.34 -0.15 14.03
C PHE A 40 -0.35 1.37 13.79
N ASN A 41 -1.18 2.09 14.54
CA ASN A 41 -1.28 3.54 14.40
C ASN A 41 -0.03 4.25 14.92
N ALA A 42 0.59 3.77 15.99
CA ALA A 42 1.77 4.39 16.57
C ALA A 42 3.03 4.17 15.73
N ASN A 43 3.18 3.00 15.10
CA ASN A 43 4.45 2.61 14.47
C ASN A 43 4.38 2.63 12.93
N LEU A 44 3.35 2.03 12.32
CA LEU A 44 3.26 1.93 10.85
C LEU A 44 2.77 3.23 10.22
N PHE A 45 1.86 3.96 10.87
CA PHE A 45 1.27 5.15 10.29
C PHE A 45 2.31 6.28 10.06
N PRO A 46 3.21 6.62 11.01
CA PRO A 46 4.25 7.61 10.75
C PRO A 46 5.17 7.22 9.59
N LEU A 47 5.53 5.94 9.50
CA LEU A 47 6.36 5.43 8.41
C LEU A 47 5.63 5.54 7.07
N MET A 48 4.37 5.13 7.00
CA MET A 48 3.55 5.27 5.80
C MET A 48 3.42 6.74 5.37
N HIS A 49 3.19 7.67 6.30
CA HIS A 49 3.17 9.10 5.99
C HIS A 49 4.48 9.56 5.35
N ARG A 50 5.63 9.17 5.91
CA ARG A 50 6.95 9.48 5.35
C ARG A 50 7.16 8.86 3.98
N VAL A 51 6.74 7.60 3.75
CA VAL A 51 6.79 6.98 2.41
C VAL A 51 5.93 7.77 1.42
N THR A 52 4.72 8.19 1.81
CA THR A 52 3.87 9.04 0.97
C THR A 52 4.53 10.38 0.64
N ALA A 53 5.16 11.04 1.62
CA ALA A 53 5.86 12.30 1.39
C ALA A 53 7.07 12.12 0.46
N LEU A 54 7.86 11.07 0.68
CA LEU A 54 8.99 10.71 -0.17
C LEU A 54 8.54 10.45 -1.62
N HIS A 55 7.44 9.71 -1.81
CA HIS A 55 6.84 9.48 -3.12
C HIS A 55 6.43 10.79 -3.81
N PHE A 56 5.81 11.71 -3.07
CA PHE A 56 5.46 13.03 -3.59
C PHE A 56 6.71 13.80 -4.05
N HIS A 57 7.74 13.86 -3.22
CA HIS A 57 8.97 14.59 -3.53
C HIS A 57 9.74 13.97 -4.70
N SER A 58 9.88 12.65 -4.76
CA SER A 58 10.61 11.95 -5.84
C SER A 58 9.99 12.16 -7.23
N ARG A 59 8.71 12.54 -7.30
CA ARG A 59 8.04 12.88 -8.56
C ARG A 59 8.33 14.30 -9.05
N GLN A 60 8.72 15.20 -8.15
CA GLN A 60 9.14 16.56 -8.48
C GLN A 60 10.58 16.62 -8.98
N GLU A 61 11.36 15.55 -8.75
CA GLU A 61 12.75 15.46 -9.18
C GLU A 61 12.85 14.91 -10.62
N PRO A 62 13.69 15.52 -11.49
CA PRO A 62 13.91 15.01 -12.84
C PRO A 62 14.62 13.64 -12.85
N THR A 63 15.43 13.38 -11.83
CA THR A 63 16.15 12.12 -11.59
C THR A 63 16.18 11.86 -10.09
N ILE A 64 16.18 10.59 -9.69
CA ILE A 64 16.24 10.21 -8.27
C ILE A 64 17.52 10.78 -7.63
N SER A 65 17.35 11.65 -6.64
CA SER A 65 18.46 12.28 -5.92
C SER A 65 19.09 11.33 -4.90
N SER A 66 20.34 11.62 -4.50
CA SER A 66 20.99 10.90 -3.40
C SER A 66 20.24 11.08 -2.08
N SER A 67 19.60 12.23 -1.87
CA SER A 67 18.73 12.46 -0.70
C SER A 67 17.53 11.52 -0.69
N THR A 68 16.84 11.36 -1.82
CA THR A 68 15.71 10.43 -1.95
C THR A 68 16.14 8.98 -1.63
N ILE A 69 17.32 8.58 -2.10
CA ILE A 69 17.87 7.24 -1.81
C ILE A 69 18.21 7.10 -0.33
N CYS A 70 18.90 8.08 0.27
CA CYS A 70 19.25 8.04 1.69
C CYS A 70 18.01 7.97 2.58
N GLU A 71 16.98 8.77 2.30
CA GLU A 71 15.72 8.74 3.05
C GLU A 71 14.99 7.40 2.89
N ALA A 72 14.95 6.83 1.68
CA ALA A 72 14.38 5.51 1.46
C ALA A 72 15.10 4.40 2.25
N VAL A 73 16.44 4.46 2.31
CA VAL A 73 17.26 3.51 3.08
C VAL A 73 17.02 3.67 4.58
N GLU A 74 16.90 4.90 5.08
CA GLU A 74 16.56 5.16 6.48
C GLU A 74 15.17 4.61 6.83
N LEU A 75 14.18 4.86 5.98
CA LEU A 75 12.82 4.34 6.15
C LEU A 75 12.80 2.81 6.11
N TRP A 76 13.56 2.19 5.22
CA TRP A 76 13.71 0.75 5.19
C TRP A 76 14.31 0.22 6.48
N SER A 77 15.39 0.83 6.99
CA SER A 77 15.99 0.41 8.26
C SER A 77 15.02 0.51 9.45
N GLN A 78 14.12 1.49 9.44
CA GLN A 78 13.09 1.63 10.47
C GLN A 78 11.99 0.57 10.33
N LEU A 79 11.60 0.23 9.10
CA LEU A 79 10.62 -0.83 8.82
C LEU A 79 11.16 -2.22 9.19
N ASP A 80 12.41 -2.52 8.85
CA ASP A 80 13.05 -3.81 9.14
C ASP A 80 13.27 -4.05 10.64
N GLY A 81 13.56 -2.97 11.38
CA GLY A 81 13.66 -3.01 12.84
C GLY A 81 12.31 -3.02 13.57
N LEU A 82 11.19 -2.88 12.85
CA LEU A 82 9.88 -2.78 13.47
C LEU A 82 9.34 -4.17 13.82
N THR A 83 9.16 -4.42 15.12
CA THR A 83 8.52 -5.64 15.64
C THR A 83 7.39 -5.26 16.57
N LEU A 84 6.22 -5.88 16.38
CA LEU A 84 5.14 -5.82 17.36
C LEU A 84 5.31 -6.96 18.38
N PRO A 85 5.34 -6.66 19.68
CA PRO A 85 5.30 -7.69 20.72
C PRO A 85 3.99 -8.48 20.62
N ASP A 86 4.06 -9.82 20.75
CA ASP A 86 2.87 -10.68 20.68
C ASP A 86 1.84 -10.33 21.78
N GLU A 87 2.31 -9.83 22.93
CA GLU A 87 1.48 -9.41 24.06
C GLU A 87 0.58 -8.19 23.75
N ASP A 88 0.91 -7.42 22.72
CA ASP A 88 0.17 -6.23 22.30
C ASP A 88 -0.88 -6.52 21.21
N LEU A 89 -1.01 -7.78 20.76
CA LEU A 89 -1.87 -8.17 19.65
C LEU A 89 -3.11 -8.95 20.11
N PRO A 90 -4.31 -8.58 19.64
CA PRO A 90 -5.55 -9.29 19.97
C PRO A 90 -5.57 -10.73 19.44
N ALA A 91 -4.91 -10.98 18.32
CA ALA A 91 -4.93 -12.27 17.64
C ALA A 91 -3.73 -12.45 16.67
N PRO A 92 -3.34 -13.69 16.32
CA PRO A 92 -2.17 -13.97 15.48
C PRO A 92 -2.23 -13.36 14.07
N GLU A 93 -3.42 -13.15 13.50
CA GLU A 93 -3.59 -12.53 12.20
C GLU A 93 -3.02 -11.10 12.15
N TYR A 94 -3.03 -10.37 13.27
CA TYR A 94 -2.47 -9.02 13.34
C TYR A 94 -0.96 -9.01 13.16
N GLN A 95 -0.25 -10.06 13.59
CA GLN A 95 1.18 -10.16 13.33
C GLN A 95 1.45 -10.38 11.84
N THR A 96 0.62 -11.20 11.20
CA THR A 96 0.71 -11.42 9.74
C THR A 96 0.38 -10.15 8.97
N LEU A 97 -0.68 -9.41 9.38
CA LEU A 97 -1.04 -8.11 8.79
C LEU A 97 0.08 -7.09 8.95
N HIS A 98 0.74 -7.04 10.11
CA HIS A 98 1.87 -6.15 10.33
C HIS A 98 3.01 -6.45 9.35
N GLN A 99 3.39 -7.72 9.22
CA GLN A 99 4.42 -8.16 8.27
C GLN A 99 4.05 -7.82 6.82
N LEU A 100 2.77 -7.94 6.46
CA LEU A 100 2.26 -7.54 5.15
C LEU A 100 2.35 -6.03 4.90
N HIS A 101 2.15 -5.19 5.92
CA HIS A 101 2.36 -3.75 5.78
C HIS A 101 3.84 -3.42 5.58
N VAL A 102 4.73 -4.08 6.33
CA VAL A 102 6.19 -3.92 6.16
C VAL A 102 6.62 -4.31 4.74
N SER A 103 6.17 -5.47 4.23
CA SER A 103 6.50 -5.91 2.86
C SER A 103 5.92 -4.98 1.80
N ALA A 104 4.70 -4.48 2.01
CA ALA A 104 4.04 -3.53 1.12
C ALA A 104 4.79 -2.18 1.04
N LEU A 105 5.20 -1.62 2.18
CA LEU A 105 5.96 -0.38 2.22
C LEU A 105 7.37 -0.56 1.63
N PHE A 106 8.00 -1.72 1.82
CA PHE A 106 9.25 -2.05 1.12
C PHE A 106 9.09 -2.02 -0.40
N ILE A 107 8.04 -2.66 -0.92
CA ILE A 107 7.73 -2.65 -2.37
C ILE A 107 7.62 -1.21 -2.86
N TRP A 108 6.89 -0.36 -2.13
CA TRP A 108 6.70 1.05 -2.52
C TRP A 108 8.01 1.85 -2.49
N LEU A 109 8.83 1.70 -1.44
CA LEU A 109 10.16 2.32 -1.35
C LEU A 109 11.09 1.86 -2.49
N HIS A 110 11.02 0.59 -2.87
CA HIS A 110 11.80 0.08 -4.00
C HIS A 110 11.36 0.73 -5.31
N CYS A 111 10.05 0.83 -5.55
CA CYS A 111 9.51 1.50 -6.73
C CYS A 111 9.94 2.98 -6.80
N ILE A 112 9.92 3.71 -5.68
CA ILE A 112 10.39 5.09 -5.60
C ILE A 112 11.87 5.22 -6.00
N THR A 113 12.72 4.34 -5.47
CA THR A 113 14.17 4.41 -5.68
C THR A 113 14.64 3.81 -7.01
N HIS A 114 13.88 2.86 -7.55
CA HIS A 114 14.17 2.15 -8.80
C HIS A 114 12.95 2.18 -9.73
N PRO A 115 12.58 3.37 -10.24
CA PRO A 115 11.31 3.62 -10.93
C PRO A 115 11.02 2.74 -12.15
N ASP A 116 12.04 2.15 -12.76
CA ASP A 116 11.92 1.31 -13.96
C ASP A 116 12.13 -0.18 -13.71
N ASN A 117 12.30 -0.58 -12.45
CA ASN A 117 12.71 -1.94 -12.11
C ASN A 117 11.70 -2.65 -11.20
N ILE A 118 10.40 -2.49 -11.44
CA ILE A 118 9.38 -3.19 -10.65
C ILE A 118 9.45 -4.72 -10.76
N ALA A 119 10.02 -5.23 -11.85
CA ALA A 119 10.29 -6.65 -12.05
C ALA A 119 11.57 -7.14 -11.32
N ASN A 120 12.19 -6.30 -10.48
CA ASN A 120 13.37 -6.66 -9.70
C ASN A 120 13.14 -7.92 -8.87
N GLN A 121 14.13 -8.81 -8.84
CA GLN A 121 14.00 -10.09 -8.14
C GLN A 121 13.64 -9.92 -6.66
N LYS A 122 14.21 -8.94 -5.94
CA LYS A 122 13.88 -8.70 -4.53
C LYS A 122 12.43 -8.29 -4.31
N VAL A 123 11.88 -7.48 -5.22
CA VAL A 123 10.46 -7.09 -5.19
C VAL A 123 9.58 -8.31 -5.46
N GLN A 124 9.97 -9.15 -6.42
CA GLN A 124 9.22 -10.36 -6.76
C GLN A 124 9.28 -11.43 -5.66
N ASP A 125 10.41 -11.55 -4.95
CA ASP A 125 10.55 -12.43 -3.77
C ASP A 125 9.68 -11.92 -2.62
N MET A 126 9.75 -10.63 -2.31
CA MET A 126 8.91 -10.00 -1.28
C MET A 126 7.41 -10.14 -1.60
N LEU A 127 7.04 -10.00 -2.88
CA LEU A 127 5.69 -10.23 -3.36
C LEU A 127 5.25 -11.68 -3.15
N ALA A 128 6.09 -12.65 -3.52
CA ALA A 128 5.77 -14.06 -3.36
C ALA A 128 5.56 -14.44 -1.89
N ASP A 129 6.44 -13.97 -1.01
CA ASP A 129 6.31 -14.15 0.44
C ASP A 129 5.04 -13.48 0.99
N GLY A 130 4.71 -12.28 0.51
CA GLY A 130 3.48 -11.59 0.85
C GLY A 130 2.23 -12.36 0.42
N LEU A 131 2.19 -12.88 -0.81
CA LEU A 131 1.07 -13.70 -1.30
C LEU A 131 0.92 -14.99 -0.49
N ALA A 132 2.02 -15.62 -0.08
CA ALA A 132 1.99 -16.79 0.79
C ALA A 132 1.40 -16.46 2.17
N ARG A 133 1.77 -15.31 2.75
CA ARG A 133 1.18 -14.83 4.02
C ARG A 133 -0.32 -14.52 3.88
N MET A 134 -0.73 -13.84 2.81
CA MET A 134 -2.14 -13.55 2.54
C MET A 134 -2.98 -14.85 2.43
N ALA A 135 -2.39 -15.94 1.93
CA ALA A 135 -3.09 -17.22 1.82
C ALA A 135 -3.42 -17.84 3.19
N THR A 136 -2.60 -17.55 4.20
CA THR A 136 -2.80 -18.03 5.57
C THR A 136 -3.73 -17.16 6.41
N LEU A 137 -4.08 -15.96 5.90
CA LEU A 137 -4.84 -14.97 6.64
C LEU A 137 -6.34 -15.32 6.67
N ASP A 138 -6.87 -15.38 7.88
CA ASP A 138 -8.30 -15.36 8.11
C ASP A 138 -8.80 -13.91 8.11
N CYS A 139 -9.48 -13.52 7.03
CA CYS A 139 -10.09 -12.19 6.88
C CYS A 139 -11.58 -12.21 7.26
N SER A 140 -12.03 -13.15 8.10
CA SER A 140 -13.43 -13.20 8.54
C SER A 140 -13.83 -12.00 9.41
N SER A 141 -12.86 -11.36 10.06
CA SER A 141 -13.08 -10.09 10.77
C SER A 141 -13.04 -8.91 9.79
N PRO A 142 -14.06 -8.01 9.81
CA PRO A 142 -14.04 -6.78 9.03
C PRO A 142 -12.80 -5.91 9.30
N ASP A 143 -12.30 -5.84 10.54
CA ASP A 143 -11.14 -5.02 10.89
C ASP A 143 -9.83 -5.58 10.30
N ALA A 144 -9.65 -6.90 10.39
CA ALA A 144 -8.51 -7.58 9.77
C ALA A 144 -8.57 -7.45 8.23
N ALA A 145 -9.76 -7.58 7.65
CA ALA A 145 -10.01 -7.39 6.22
C ALA A 145 -9.67 -5.96 5.78
N SER A 146 -10.05 -4.95 6.56
CA SER A 146 -9.71 -3.53 6.31
C SER A 146 -8.21 -3.31 6.25
N LEU A 147 -7.49 -3.81 7.26
CA LEU A 147 -6.04 -3.66 7.34
C LEU A 147 -5.33 -4.33 6.15
N LEU A 148 -5.94 -5.33 5.50
CA LEU A 148 -5.35 -5.96 4.33
C LEU A 148 -5.42 -5.10 3.05
N VAL A 149 -6.26 -4.06 3.00
CA VAL A 149 -6.49 -3.26 1.78
C VAL A 149 -5.20 -2.61 1.26
N ILE A 150 -4.43 -1.93 2.12
CA ILE A 150 -3.18 -1.26 1.72
C ILE A 150 -2.12 -2.27 1.28
N PRO A 151 -1.82 -3.33 2.05
CA PRO A 151 -0.90 -4.36 1.59
C PRO A 151 -1.32 -5.01 0.27
N LEU A 152 -2.60 -5.39 0.14
CA LEU A 152 -3.10 -6.02 -1.08
C LEU A 152 -2.88 -5.12 -2.30
N PHE A 153 -3.13 -3.82 -2.15
CA PHE A 153 -2.90 -2.85 -3.20
C PHE A 153 -1.44 -2.79 -3.64
N LEU A 154 -0.51 -2.57 -2.71
CA LEU A 154 0.92 -2.41 -3.04
C LEU A 154 1.54 -3.71 -3.57
N HIS A 155 1.11 -4.88 -3.07
CA HIS A 155 1.47 -6.16 -3.69
C HIS A 155 0.86 -6.32 -5.08
N GLY A 156 -0.36 -5.81 -5.28
CA GLY A 156 -1.00 -5.70 -6.57
C GLY A 156 -0.19 -4.87 -7.56
N VAL A 157 0.29 -3.69 -7.15
CA VAL A 157 1.20 -2.85 -7.96
C VAL A 157 2.43 -3.65 -8.43
N ALA A 158 3.07 -4.42 -7.55
CA ALA A 158 4.23 -5.25 -7.87
C ALA A 158 3.94 -6.51 -8.70
N SER A 159 2.67 -6.89 -8.87
CA SER A 159 2.24 -8.14 -9.52
C SER A 159 2.29 -8.06 -11.04
N VAL A 160 3.47 -7.81 -11.59
CA VAL A 160 3.66 -7.67 -13.04
C VAL A 160 3.71 -9.00 -13.79
N ARG A 161 3.69 -10.14 -13.09
CA ARG A 161 3.67 -11.51 -13.67
C ARG A 161 2.27 -12.12 -13.57
N SER A 162 1.83 -12.83 -14.61
CA SER A 162 0.46 -13.39 -14.70
C SER A 162 0.00 -14.21 -13.49
N PRO A 163 0.75 -15.18 -12.94
CA PRO A 163 0.28 -15.96 -11.79
C PRO A 163 -0.01 -15.11 -10.55
N HIS A 164 0.74 -14.02 -10.36
CA HIS A 164 0.54 -13.12 -9.22
C HIS A 164 -0.70 -12.24 -9.42
N ARG A 165 -0.99 -11.82 -10.67
CA ARG A 165 -2.19 -11.03 -11.01
C ARG A 165 -3.48 -11.78 -10.66
N ASP A 166 -3.53 -13.07 -10.97
CA ASP A 166 -4.70 -13.91 -10.68
C ASP A 166 -4.93 -14.04 -9.18
N ALA A 167 -3.86 -14.26 -8.40
CA ALA A 167 -3.93 -14.32 -6.95
C ALA A 167 -4.42 -12.99 -6.34
N ILE A 168 -3.87 -11.86 -6.79
CA ILE A 168 -4.30 -10.53 -6.34
C ILE A 168 -5.78 -10.27 -6.63
N ASN A 169 -6.25 -10.59 -7.84
CA ASN A 169 -7.66 -10.44 -8.18
C ASN A 169 -8.57 -11.29 -7.29
N GLN A 170 -8.17 -12.53 -6.98
CA GLN A 170 -8.93 -13.40 -6.06
C GLN A 170 -9.01 -12.79 -4.65
N TYR A 171 -7.92 -12.19 -4.15
CA TYR A 171 -7.93 -11.52 -2.85
C TYR A 171 -8.81 -10.26 -2.85
N PHE A 172 -8.81 -9.46 -3.92
CA PHE A 172 -9.73 -8.34 -4.06
C PHE A 172 -11.20 -8.82 -4.02
N THR A 173 -11.55 -9.87 -4.74
CA THR A 173 -12.89 -10.45 -4.69
C THR A 173 -13.26 -10.98 -3.30
N ARG A 174 -12.32 -11.65 -2.59
CA ARG A 174 -12.55 -12.13 -1.22
C ARG A 174 -12.84 -10.97 -0.25
N LEU A 175 -12.07 -9.88 -0.34
CA LEU A 175 -12.26 -8.70 0.49
C LEU A 175 -13.57 -7.97 0.16
N ASP A 176 -13.95 -7.87 -1.11
CA ASP A 176 -15.20 -7.22 -1.52
C ASP A 176 -16.43 -7.93 -0.93
N ASN A 177 -16.42 -9.28 -0.98
CA ASN A 177 -17.46 -10.11 -0.37
C ASN A 177 -17.57 -9.93 1.16
N THR A 178 -16.48 -9.53 1.83
CA THR A 178 -16.43 -9.38 3.29
C THR A 178 -16.84 -7.99 3.73
N MET A 179 -16.33 -6.96 3.04
CA MET A 179 -16.43 -5.56 3.49
C MET A 179 -17.47 -4.73 2.74
N SER A 180 -17.92 -5.17 1.55
CA SER A 180 -18.84 -4.42 0.66
C SER A 180 -18.41 -2.94 0.49
N ASN A 181 -17.13 -2.70 0.22
CA ASN A 181 -16.57 -1.34 0.19
C ASN A 181 -16.34 -0.89 -1.26
N PRO A 182 -17.06 0.14 -1.77
CA PRO A 182 -16.89 0.62 -3.14
C PRO A 182 -15.48 1.16 -3.41
N THR A 183 -14.76 1.59 -2.37
CA THR A 183 -13.37 2.02 -2.48
C THR A 183 -12.49 0.87 -2.96
N LEU A 184 -12.77 -0.39 -2.57
CA LEU A 184 -11.94 -1.54 -2.95
C LEU A 184 -11.92 -1.76 -4.47
N GLN A 185 -13.04 -1.53 -5.16
CA GLN A 185 -13.12 -1.61 -6.62
C GLN A 185 -12.22 -0.57 -7.30
N THR A 186 -12.05 0.59 -6.68
CA THR A 186 -11.11 1.62 -7.15
C THR A 186 -9.68 1.12 -7.09
N TYR A 187 -9.29 0.55 -5.95
CA TYR A 187 -7.94 0.01 -5.74
C TYR A 187 -7.64 -1.11 -6.74
N GLN A 188 -8.58 -2.02 -6.97
CA GLN A 188 -8.44 -3.09 -7.96
C GLN A 188 -8.30 -2.53 -9.39
N THR A 189 -9.10 -1.54 -9.74
CA THR A 189 -9.07 -0.89 -11.07
C THR A 189 -7.71 -0.25 -11.33
N ILE A 190 -7.17 0.47 -10.35
CA ILE A 190 -5.83 1.09 -10.43
C ILE A 190 -4.75 0.02 -10.64
N VAL A 191 -4.79 -1.06 -9.87
CA VAL A 191 -3.84 -2.18 -9.99
C VAL A 191 -3.88 -2.79 -11.39
N GLN A 192 -5.07 -3.06 -11.94
CA GLN A 192 -5.21 -3.60 -13.29
C GLN A 192 -4.73 -2.62 -14.36
N TRP A 193 -4.95 -1.32 -14.17
CA TRP A 193 -4.45 -0.28 -15.06
C TRP A 193 -2.91 -0.18 -15.02
N ILE A 194 -2.28 -0.30 -13.85
CA ILE A 194 -0.82 -0.40 -13.71
C ILE A 194 -0.27 -1.58 -14.50
N TRP A 195 -0.93 -2.75 -14.43
CA TRP A 195 -0.51 -3.92 -15.19
C TRP A 195 -0.55 -3.69 -16.70
N SER A 196 -1.61 -3.03 -17.19
CA SER A 196 -1.74 -2.64 -18.60
C SER A 196 -0.63 -1.68 -19.04
N ARG A 197 -0.28 -0.69 -18.20
CA ARG A 197 0.86 0.21 -18.44
C ARG A 197 2.18 -0.54 -18.49
N HIS A 198 2.39 -1.47 -17.57
CA HIS A 198 3.60 -2.28 -17.53
C HIS A 198 3.75 -3.15 -18.78
N ASP A 199 2.67 -3.82 -19.21
CA ASP A 199 2.66 -4.63 -20.43
C ASP A 199 2.92 -3.78 -21.68
N SER A 200 2.49 -2.52 -21.66
CA SER A 200 2.76 -1.51 -22.69
C SER A 200 4.15 -0.86 -22.57
N ARG A 201 5.00 -1.30 -21.63
CA ARG A 201 6.35 -0.80 -21.37
C ARG A 201 6.43 0.70 -21.08
N ILE A 202 5.41 1.24 -20.43
CA ILE A 202 5.39 2.64 -19.99
C ILE A 202 6.42 2.82 -18.86
N HIS A 203 7.27 3.83 -18.97
CA HIS A 203 8.20 4.25 -17.91
C HIS A 203 7.43 4.57 -16.63
N ARG A 204 7.93 4.15 -15.46
CA ARG A 204 7.20 4.28 -14.18
C ARG A 204 5.77 3.76 -14.28
N SER A 205 5.56 2.59 -14.90
CA SER A 205 4.23 1.99 -15.05
C SER A 205 3.48 1.78 -13.74
N TRP A 206 4.22 1.70 -12.63
CA TRP A 206 3.72 1.53 -11.27
C TRP A 206 3.19 2.81 -10.65
N ASP A 207 3.57 4.00 -11.13
CA ASP A 207 3.09 5.26 -10.58
C ASP A 207 1.62 5.43 -11.00
N TRP A 208 0.73 5.38 -10.02
CA TRP A 208 -0.71 5.46 -10.23
C TRP A 208 -1.27 6.86 -10.15
N THR A 209 -0.49 7.87 -9.84
CA THR A 209 -1.01 9.20 -9.51
C THR A 209 -1.74 9.93 -10.65
N ASP A 210 -1.60 9.48 -11.90
CA ASP A 210 -2.32 9.97 -13.09
C ASP A 210 -3.47 9.04 -13.52
N TRP A 211 -3.87 8.08 -12.70
CA TRP A 211 -4.91 7.09 -13.05
C TRP A 211 -6.28 7.72 -13.34
N GLU A 212 -6.66 8.80 -12.66
CA GLU A 212 -7.94 9.50 -12.89
C GLU A 212 -7.94 10.21 -14.26
N ASP A 213 -6.77 10.65 -14.73
CA ASP A 213 -6.62 11.33 -16.02
C ASP A 213 -6.77 10.34 -17.19
N ALA A 214 -6.69 9.04 -16.91
CA ALA A 214 -6.96 7.97 -17.88
C ALA A 214 -8.47 7.78 -18.15
N GLY A 215 -9.35 8.62 -17.58
CA GLY A 215 -10.80 8.53 -17.76
C GLY A 215 -11.45 7.36 -17.00
N LEU A 216 -10.69 6.72 -16.11
CA LEU A 216 -11.18 5.71 -15.17
C LEU A 216 -11.79 6.46 -13.99
N THR A 217 -13.10 6.72 -14.03
CA THR A 217 -13.76 7.51 -12.99
C THR A 217 -13.97 6.71 -11.72
N TRP A 218 -13.49 7.27 -10.60
CA TRP A 218 -13.95 6.92 -9.26
C TRP A 218 -15.46 7.20 -9.16
N ARG A 219 -16.27 6.18 -8.93
CA ARG A 219 -17.65 6.36 -8.45
C ARG A 219 -17.65 6.19 -6.95
N GLY A 220 -17.49 7.30 -6.24
CA GLY A 220 -17.65 7.32 -4.80
C GLY A 220 -19.05 6.94 -4.35
N PRO A 221 -19.23 6.65 -3.04
CA PRO A 221 -20.55 6.69 -2.45
C PRO A 221 -21.04 8.15 -2.42
N ASP A 222 -22.26 8.36 -2.93
CA ASP A 222 -23.02 9.62 -2.82
C ASP A 222 -23.33 9.98 -1.35
#